data_AF-A0A7V9E6F5-F1
#
_entry.id   AF-A0A7V9E6F5-F1
#
_cell.length_a   1.000
_cell.length_b   1.000
_cell.length_c   1.000
_cell.angle_alpha   90.00
_cell.angle_beta   90.00
_cell.angle_gamma   90.00
#
_symmetry.space_group_name_H-M   'P 1'
#
loop_
_entity.id
_entity.type
_entity.pdbx_description
1 polymer ?
#
loop_
_entity_poly.entity_id
_entity_poly.type
_entity_poly.pdbx_seq_one_letter_code
_entity_poly.pdbx_strand_id
1 'polypeptide(L)'
;MFFPEQTALVPLTGGAIDAVNRLGPASVLLYAVPAGLVVVALRRIRWPALAVVAATLVAVGVTMYAGSPLDVHLATIALAVLAISMAAAAFASGADRSREAASVTP
;
A
#
# COMPACT_ATOMS: atom_id res chain seq x y z
N MET A 1 -15.65 0.52 7.52
CA MET A 1 -15.11 -0.85 7.31
C MET A 1 -15.99 -1.51 6.27
N PHE A 2 -15.37 -2.01 5.19
CA PHE A 2 -15.92 -2.46 3.90
C PHE A 2 -17.35 -2.03 3.51
N PHE A 3 -17.41 -1.29 2.41
CA PHE A 3 -18.58 -0.74 1.70
C PHE A 3 -19.78 -1.70 1.61
N PRO A 4 -20.73 -1.65 2.57
CA PRO A 4 -21.69 -2.73 2.80
C PRO A 4 -22.60 -2.98 1.61
N GLU A 5 -23.07 -1.92 0.93
CA GLU A 5 -23.94 -2.03 -0.24
C GLU A 5 -23.23 -2.68 -1.44
N GLN A 6 -21.96 -2.37 -1.64
CA GLN A 6 -21.17 -2.85 -2.77
C GLN A 6 -20.64 -4.25 -2.53
N THR A 7 -20.35 -4.60 -1.28
CA THR A 7 -19.92 -5.95 -0.90
C THR A 7 -21.04 -6.98 -0.93
N ALA A 8 -22.29 -6.55 -0.77
CA ALA A 8 -23.46 -7.41 -0.94
C ALA A 8 -23.60 -7.93 -2.40
N LEU A 9 -22.94 -7.27 -3.36
CA LEU A 9 -22.98 -7.63 -4.78
C LEU A 9 -21.98 -8.72 -5.17
N VAL A 10 -21.04 -9.11 -4.30
CA VAL A 10 -20.03 -10.14 -4.60
C VAL A 10 -20.45 -11.46 -3.94
N PRO A 11 -20.96 -12.45 -4.70
CA PRO A 11 -21.43 -13.71 -4.15
C PRO A 11 -20.33 -14.40 -3.33
N LEU A 12 -20.71 -15.07 -2.24
CA LEU A 12 -19.82 -15.87 -1.38
C LEU A 12 -18.79 -15.08 -0.54
N THR A 13 -18.81 -13.75 -0.56
CA THR A 13 -17.84 -12.94 0.22
C THR A 13 -18.37 -12.44 1.57
N GLY A 14 -19.69 -12.47 1.79
CA GLY A 14 -20.34 -11.89 2.97
C GLY A 14 -19.74 -12.36 4.31
N GLY A 15 -19.49 -13.67 4.47
CA GLY A 15 -18.91 -14.21 5.71
C GLY A 15 -17.47 -13.74 5.99
N ALA A 16 -16.64 -13.61 4.95
CA ALA A 16 -15.28 -13.09 5.08
C ALA A 16 -15.29 -11.59 5.38
N ILE A 17 -16.21 -10.85 4.75
CA ILE A 17 -16.35 -9.40 4.92
C ILE A 17 -16.88 -9.08 6.32
N ASP A 18 -17.82 -9.87 6.83
CA ASP A 18 -18.28 -9.76 8.22
C ASP A 18 -17.16 -10.06 9.21
N ALA A 19 -16.36 -11.10 8.98
CA ALA A 19 -15.23 -11.41 9.83
C ALA A 19 -14.21 -10.27 9.86
N VAL A 20 -13.93 -9.66 8.71
CA VAL A 20 -13.08 -8.47 8.61
C VAL A 20 -13.75 -7.33 9.37
N ASN A 21 -15.01 -6.98 9.07
CA ASN A 21 -15.76 -5.91 9.74
C ASN A 21 -15.78 -6.02 11.27
N ARG A 22 -15.77 -7.24 11.82
CA ARG A 22 -15.70 -7.50 13.26
C ARG A 22 -14.35 -7.20 13.91
N LEU A 23 -13.27 -7.10 13.15
CA LEU A 23 -11.96 -6.72 13.69
C LEU A 23 -11.97 -5.30 14.26
N GLY A 24 -12.87 -4.43 13.79
CA GLY A 24 -13.02 -3.07 14.30
C GLY A 24 -11.69 -2.32 14.31
N PRO A 25 -11.29 -1.67 15.42
CA PRO A 25 -10.02 -0.93 15.51
C PRO A 25 -8.76 -1.79 15.27
N ALA A 26 -8.82 -3.10 15.50
CA ALA A 26 -7.69 -3.99 15.26
C ALA A 26 -7.27 -4.01 13.78
N SER A 27 -8.20 -3.73 12.87
CA SER A 27 -7.91 -3.60 11.44
C SER A 27 -6.94 -2.44 11.13
N VAL A 28 -6.97 -1.37 11.92
CA VAL A 28 -6.05 -0.23 11.76
C VAL A 28 -4.61 -0.68 11.96
N LEU A 29 -4.35 -1.50 12.98
CA LEU A 29 -3.03 -2.08 13.23
C LEU A 29 -2.62 -3.07 12.13
N LEU A 30 -3.55 -3.92 11.70
CA LEU A 30 -3.34 -4.88 10.62
C LEU A 30 -3.04 -4.20 9.28
N TYR A 31 -3.45 -2.95 9.10
CA TYR A 31 -3.08 -2.11 7.97
C TYR A 31 -1.77 -1.35 8.20
N ALA A 32 -1.66 -0.65 9.32
CA ALA A 32 -0.56 0.28 9.60
C ALA A 32 0.80 -0.42 9.70
N VAL A 33 0.85 -1.63 10.27
CA VAL A 33 2.10 -2.39 10.42
C VAL A 33 2.68 -2.79 9.06
N PRO A 34 1.95 -3.49 8.16
CA PRO A 34 2.44 -3.74 6.81
C PRO A 34 2.77 -2.48 6.02
N ALA A 35 1.95 -1.43 6.11
CA ALA A 35 2.21 -0.17 5.42
C ALA A 35 3.54 0.46 5.88
N GLY A 36 3.80 0.49 7.19
CA GLY A 36 5.07 0.94 7.76
C GLY A 36 6.24 0.10 7.30
N LEU A 37 6.09 -1.22 7.23
CA LEU A 37 7.13 -2.13 6.72
C LEU A 37 7.49 -1.84 5.26
N VAL A 38 6.51 -1.51 4.40
CA VAL A 38 6.77 -1.11 3.00
C VAL A 38 7.64 0.15 2.94
N VAL A 39 7.31 1.18 3.72
CA VAL A 39 8.12 2.41 3.79
C VAL A 39 9.53 2.12 4.30
N VAL A 40 9.65 1.30 5.36
CA VAL A 40 10.94 0.92 5.93
C VAL A 40 11.78 0.08 4.96
N ALA A 41 11.17 -0.80 4.18
CA ALA A 41 11.84 -1.60 3.15
C ALA A 41 12.39 -0.72 2.03
N LEU A 42 11.64 0.31 1.64
CA LEU A 42 12.00 1.25 0.58
C LEU A 42 12.88 2.42 1.05
N ARG A 43 13.25 2.50 2.34
CA ARG A 43 13.97 3.66 2.94
C ARG A 43 15.26 4.12 2.25
N ARG A 44 15.84 3.27 1.39
CA ARG A 44 17.08 3.56 0.65
C ARG A 44 16.86 4.25 -0.70
N ILE A 45 15.63 4.48 -1.13
CA ILE A 45 15.32 5.25 -2.34
C ILE A 45 15.43 6.76 -2.08
N ARG A 46 15.33 7.56 -3.15
CA ARG A 46 15.32 9.03 -3.01
C ARG A 46 14.13 9.48 -2.17
N TRP A 47 14.39 10.37 -1.21
CA TRP A 47 13.40 10.94 -0.28
C TRP A 47 12.06 11.35 -0.92
N PRO A 48 12.03 12.01 -2.11
CA PRO A 48 10.77 12.38 -2.74
C PRO A 48 9.89 11.16 -3.09
N ALA A 49 10.49 10.09 -3.61
CA ALA A 49 9.76 8.87 -3.95
C ALA A 49 9.21 8.18 -2.69
N LEU A 50 10.01 8.16 -1.62
CA LEU A 50 9.59 7.63 -0.32
C LEU A 50 8.43 8.43 0.28
N ALA A 51 8.47 9.76 0.17
CA ALA A 51 7.40 10.65 0.64
C ALA A 51 6.10 10.41 -0.12
N VAL A 52 6.16 10.20 -1.44
CA VAL A 52 4.98 9.85 -2.26
C VAL A 52 4.39 8.51 -1.84
N VAL A 53 5.22 7.49 -1.60
CA VAL A 53 4.75 6.18 -1.11
C VAL A 53 4.09 6.32 0.28
N ALA A 54 4.72 7.05 1.20
CA ALA A 54 4.15 7.27 2.52
C ALA A 54 2.82 8.04 2.46
N ALA A 55 2.75 9.10 1.64
CA ALA A 55 1.54 9.91 1.48
C ALA A 55 0.38 9.10 0.87
N THR A 56 0.67 8.29 -0.16
CA THR A 56 -0.36 7.44 -0.80
C THR A 56 -0.86 6.34 0.14
N LEU A 57 0.01 5.74 0.97
CA LEU A 57 -0.41 4.81 2.01
C LEU A 57 -1.28 5.52 3.07
N VAL A 58 -0.87 6.69 3.56
CA VAL A 58 -1.72 7.48 4.48
C VAL A 58 -3.08 7.78 3.86
N ALA A 59 -3.12 8.16 2.58
CA ALA A 59 -4.38 8.40 1.87
C ALA A 59 -5.27 7.16 1.80
N VAL A 60 -4.72 5.97 1.53
CA VAL A 60 -5.47 4.69 1.56
C VAL A 60 -6.04 4.42 2.94
N GLY A 61 -5.25 4.63 4.01
CA GLY A 61 -5.73 4.48 5.38
C GLY A 61 -6.87 5.46 5.70
N VAL A 62 -6.72 6.73 5.32
CA VAL A 62 -7.76 7.75 5.51
C VAL A 62 -9.03 7.36 4.77
N THR A 63 -8.94 7.00 3.48
CA THR A 63 -10.14 6.64 2.70
C THR A 63 -10.83 5.38 3.21
N MET A 64 -10.07 4.44 3.78
CA MET A 64 -10.59 3.21 4.38
C MET A 64 -11.35 3.45 5.70
N TYR A 65 -10.86 4.35 6.56
CA TYR A 65 -11.37 4.53 7.93
C TYR A 65 -12.24 5.77 8.12
N ALA A 66 -12.19 6.76 7.23
CA ALA A 66 -12.98 8.00 7.33
C ALA A 66 -14.31 7.97 6.56
N GLY A 67 -14.76 6.80 6.10
CA GLY A 67 -16.04 6.66 5.39
C GLY A 67 -16.07 7.33 4.00
N SER A 68 -14.92 7.44 3.34
CA SER A 68 -14.85 7.97 1.97
C SER A 68 -15.60 7.07 0.97
N PRO A 69 -16.11 7.60 -0.16
CA PRO A 69 -16.72 6.80 -1.22
C PRO A 69 -15.82 5.68 -1.77
N LEU A 70 -16.43 4.59 -2.29
CA LEU A 70 -15.69 3.41 -2.77
C LEU A 70 -14.78 3.73 -3.96
N ASP A 71 -15.27 4.49 -4.92
CA ASP A 71 -14.52 4.95 -6.10
C ASP A 71 -13.27 5.75 -5.69
N VAL A 72 -13.41 6.65 -4.71
CA VAL A 72 -12.29 7.39 -4.14
C VAL A 72 -11.29 6.46 -3.47
N HIS A 73 -11.76 5.49 -2.68
CA HIS A 73 -10.89 4.50 -2.04
C HIS A 73 -10.12 3.66 -3.08
N LEU A 74 -10.80 3.16 -4.11
CA LEU A 74 -10.17 2.39 -5.19
C LEU A 74 -9.15 3.21 -5.98
N ALA A 75 -9.45 4.48 -6.26
CA ALA A 75 -8.50 5.38 -6.89
C ALA A 75 -7.24 5.57 -6.02
N THR A 76 -7.40 5.72 -4.70
CA THR A 76 -6.25 5.81 -3.79
C THR A 76 -5.43 4.51 -3.74
N ILE A 77 -6.07 3.34 -3.79
CA ILE A 77 -5.38 2.05 -3.90
C ILE A 77 -4.57 1.99 -5.19
N ALA A 78 -5.18 2.36 -6.33
CA ALA A 78 -4.49 2.35 -7.62
C ALA A 78 -3.24 3.24 -7.60
N LEU A 79 -3.36 4.44 -7.03
CA LEU A 79 -2.23 5.37 -6.86
C LEU A 79 -1.14 4.80 -5.95
N ALA A 80 -1.51 4.18 -4.83
CA ALA A 80 -0.56 3.54 -3.93
C ALA A 80 0.19 2.39 -4.60
N VAL A 81 -0.51 1.53 -5.35
CA VAL A 81 0.10 0.42 -6.11
C VAL A 81 1.09 0.95 -7.14
N LEU A 82 0.72 1.99 -7.89
CA LEU A 82 1.62 2.63 -8.86
C LEU A 82 2.86 3.22 -8.18
N ALA A 83 2.67 3.98 -7.10
CA ALA A 83 3.78 4.60 -6.36
C ALA A 83 4.76 3.55 -5.82
N ILE A 84 4.25 2.49 -5.19
CA ILE A 84 5.07 1.39 -4.66
C ILE A 84 5.79 0.66 -5.78
N SER A 85 5.12 0.36 -6.90
CA SER A 85 5.72 -0.36 -8.03
C SER A 85 6.85 0.46 -8.67
N MET A 86 6.64 1.76 -8.87
CA MET A 86 7.68 2.66 -9.40
C MET A 86 8.86 2.78 -8.44
N ALA A 87 8.60 2.91 -7.13
CA ALA A 87 9.64 2.98 -6.11
C ALA A 87 10.45 1.68 -6.01
N ALA A 88 9.77 0.52 -6.08
CA ALA A 88 10.40 -0.79 -6.07
C ALA A 88 11.25 -1.03 -7.32
N ALA A 89 10.76 -0.64 -8.50
CA ALA A 89 11.53 -0.71 -9.74
C ALA A 89 12.79 0.15 -9.67
N ALA A 90 12.66 1.41 -9.20
CA ALA A 90 13.81 2.30 -9.03
C ALA A 90 14.84 1.76 -8.03
N PHE A 91 14.39 1.13 -6.95
CA PHE A 91 15.25 0.47 -5.98
C PHE A 91 16.00 -0.72 -6.61
N ALA A 92 15.31 -1.60 -7.33
CA ALA A 92 15.90 -2.76 -7.99
C ALA A 92 16.92 -2.35 -9.05
N SER A 93 16.60 -1.39 -9.92
CA SER A 93 17.52 -0.89 -10.95
C SER A 93 18.75 -0.15 -10.38
N GLY A 94 18.65 0.39 -9.17
CA GLY A 94 19.81 0.94 -8.45
C GLY A 94 20.74 -0.15 -7.89
N ALA A 95 20.15 -1.23 -7.40
CA ALA A 95 20.90 -2.38 -6.86
C ALA A 95 21.70 -3.10 -7.95
N ASP A 96 21.12 -3.32 -9.13
CA ASP A 96 21.79 -4.01 -10.23
C ASP A 96 23.00 -3.22 -10.76
N ARG A 97 22.84 -1.90 -10.96
CA ARG A 97 23.96 -1.02 -11.37
C ARG A 97 25.11 -1.02 -10.36
N SER A 98 24.79 -1.14 -9.07
CA SER A 98 25.80 -1.19 -8.00
C SER A 98 26.57 -2.52 -8.01
N ARG A 99 25.92 -3.63 -8.37
CA ARG A 99 26.56 -4.95 -8.50
C ARG A 99 27.45 -5.05 -9.74
N GLU A 100 26.99 -4.52 -10.88
CA GLU A 100 27.77 -4.48 -12.12
C GLU A 100 29.08 -3.70 -11.92
N ALA A 101 29.01 -2.51 -11.32
CA ALA A 101 30.20 -1.70 -11.02
C ALA A 101 31.24 -2.42 -10.14
N ALA A 102 30.80 -3.19 -9.14
CA ALA A 102 31.69 -3.95 -8.26
C ALA A 102 32.38 -5.14 -8.95
N SER A 103 31.81 -5.65 -10.05
CA SER A 103 32.41 -6.75 -10.84
C SER A 103 33.49 -6.30 -11.82
N VAL A 104 33.53 -5.00 -12.14
CA VAL A 104 34.45 -4.41 -13.13
C VAL A 104 35.74 -3.89 -12.49
N THR A 105 35.79 -3.72 -11.17
CA THR A 105 37.01 -3.37 -10.43
C THR A 105 37.84 -4.62 -10.12
N PRO A 106 39.03 -4.80 -10.74
CA PRO A 106 39.95 -5.92 -10.50
C PRO A 106 40.68 -5.83 -9.15
#